data_AF-A0A2M9QAV7-F1
#
_entry.id   AF-A0A2M9QAV7-F1
#
_cell.length_a   1.000
_cell.length_b   1.000
_cell.length_c   1.000
_cell.angle_alpha   90.00
_cell.angle_beta   90.00
_cell.angle_gamma   90.00
#
_symmetry.space_group_name_H-M   'P 1'
#
loop_
_entity.id
_entity.type
_entity.pdbx_description
1 polymer ?
#
loop_
_entity_poly.entity_id
_entity_poly.type
_entity_poly.pdbx_seq_one_letter_code
_entity_poly.pdbx_strand_id
1 'polypeptide(L)'
;MKEGITILYVGLIIIAYLFFYAQRASLSLVADSKLQLPIKRMEMLIAFAPFVSVVVFSILFLTVLKGQLADRISHALIVFSLWIFFTYFIKTLFGYWKNKNILLVTFVGILLTLYFIIQLTPLDNYTKLVFLKIGNFSFIIGIVLIILFYSNYLHKRKFGFARVN
;
A
#
# COMPACT_ATOMS: atom_id res chain seq x y z
N MET A 1 -25.32 -8.27 3.55
CA MET A 1 -24.72 -7.06 2.92
C MET A 1 -23.77 -6.26 3.83
N LYS A 2 -23.96 -6.26 5.17
CA LYS A 2 -23.04 -5.66 6.16
C LYS A 2 -21.69 -6.39 6.26
N GLU A 3 -21.68 -7.72 6.09
CA GLU A 3 -20.49 -8.57 6.25
C GLU A 3 -19.34 -8.22 5.30
N GLY A 4 -19.62 -7.93 4.02
CA GLY A 4 -18.58 -7.60 3.04
C GLY A 4 -17.81 -6.30 3.35
N ILE A 5 -18.43 -5.35 4.05
CA ILE A 5 -17.75 -4.13 4.53
C ILE A 5 -16.79 -4.49 5.66
N THR A 6 -17.27 -5.27 6.62
CA THR A 6 -16.48 -5.70 7.77
C THR A 6 -15.26 -6.48 7.32
N ILE A 7 -15.41 -7.37 6.34
CA ILE A 7 -14.28 -8.12 5.75
C ILE A 7 -13.25 -7.18 5.12
N LEU A 8 -13.70 -6.13 4.41
CA LEU A 8 -12.80 -5.16 3.81
C LEU A 8 -12.02 -4.36 4.86
N TYR A 9 -12.70 -3.85 5.90
CA TYR A 9 -12.03 -3.13 6.98
C TYR A 9 -11.06 -3.99 7.75
N VAL A 10 -11.48 -5.19 8.13
CA VAL A 10 -10.63 -6.16 8.82
C VAL A 10 -9.42 -6.49 7.94
N GLY A 11 -9.62 -6.68 6.64
CA GLY A 11 -8.53 -6.89 5.68
C GLY A 11 -7.54 -5.74 5.62
N LEU A 12 -8.01 -4.49 5.52
CA LEU A 12 -7.15 -3.30 5.53
C LEU A 12 -6.38 -3.16 6.85
N ILE A 13 -7.02 -3.44 7.99
CA ILE A 13 -6.38 -3.44 9.31
C ILE A 13 -5.29 -4.51 9.39
N ILE A 14 -5.58 -5.72 8.90
CA ILE A 14 -4.59 -6.81 8.85
C ILE A 14 -3.41 -6.42 7.96
N ILE A 15 -3.64 -5.82 6.79
CA ILE A 15 -2.58 -5.33 5.90
C ILE A 15 -1.69 -4.32 6.63
N ALA A 16 -2.29 -3.33 7.30
CA ALA A 16 -1.53 -2.33 8.06
C ALA A 16 -0.72 -3.00 9.20
N TYR A 17 -1.31 -3.95 9.93
CA TYR A 17 -0.62 -4.69 10.99
C TYR A 17 0.57 -5.50 10.46
N LEU A 18 0.38 -6.25 9.37
CA LEU A 18 1.46 -7.01 8.71
C LEU A 18 2.57 -6.08 8.22
N PHE A 19 2.21 -4.89 7.70
CA PHE A 19 3.17 -3.88 7.31
C PHE A 19 4.01 -3.41 8.49
N PHE A 20 3.40 -3.05 9.61
CA PHE A 20 4.13 -2.62 10.81
C PHE A 20 5.05 -3.72 11.35
N TYR A 21 4.56 -4.96 11.39
CA TYR A 21 5.38 -6.09 11.80
C TYR A 21 6.59 -6.28 10.87
N ALA A 22 6.36 -6.33 9.55
CA ALA A 22 7.41 -6.49 8.55
C ALA A 22 8.43 -5.35 8.62
N GLN A 23 7.97 -4.12 8.85
CA GLN A 23 8.81 -2.96 9.03
C GLN A 23 9.67 -3.04 10.29
N ARG A 24 9.08 -3.42 11.42
CA ARG A 24 9.81 -3.55 12.69
C ARG A 24 10.84 -4.68 12.63
N ALA A 25 10.43 -5.84 12.13
CA ALA A 25 11.30 -7.01 12.02
C ALA A 25 12.48 -6.76 11.05
N SER A 26 12.26 -5.99 9.98
CA SER A 26 13.34 -5.66 9.04
C SER A 26 14.34 -4.63 9.55
N LEU A 27 14.04 -3.87 10.62
CA LEU A 27 15.01 -2.95 11.24
C LEU A 27 16.14 -3.68 11.99
N SER A 28 15.91 -4.91 12.44
CA SER A 28 16.90 -5.72 13.14
C SER A 28 17.69 -6.66 12.22
N LEU A 29 17.45 -6.60 10.91
CA LEU A 29 18.03 -7.54 9.94
C LEU A 29 18.85 -6.83 8.87
N VAL A 30 19.87 -7.53 8.40
CA VAL A 30 20.68 -7.13 7.25
C VAL A 30 20.05 -7.69 5.99
N ALA A 31 19.84 -6.84 4.99
CA ALA A 31 19.26 -7.25 3.72
C ALA A 31 20.24 -8.11 2.90
N ASP A 32 19.72 -9.03 2.10
CA ASP A 32 20.55 -9.89 1.25
C ASP A 32 21.27 -9.05 0.18
N SER A 33 22.61 -9.15 0.13
CA SER A 33 23.44 -8.39 -0.80
C SER A 33 23.23 -8.79 -2.25
N LYS A 34 22.77 -10.03 -2.52
CA LYS A 34 22.55 -10.53 -3.89
C LYS A 34 21.36 -9.87 -4.60
N LEU A 35 20.42 -9.30 -3.85
CA LEU A 35 19.17 -8.73 -4.37
C LEU A 35 19.09 -7.20 -4.22
N GLN A 36 20.23 -6.51 -4.03
CA GLN A 36 20.24 -5.06 -3.83
C GLN A 36 19.66 -4.27 -5.01
N LEU A 37 19.90 -4.71 -6.26
CA LEU A 37 19.42 -4.00 -7.44
C LEU A 37 17.88 -3.96 -7.54
N PRO A 38 17.15 -5.10 -7.49
CA PRO A 38 15.68 -5.07 -7.52
C PRO A 38 15.09 -4.35 -6.30
N ILE A 39 15.71 -4.48 -5.11
CA ILE A 39 15.30 -3.76 -3.90
C ILE A 39 15.40 -2.24 -4.13
N LYS A 40 16.54 -1.75 -4.64
CA LYS A 40 16.77 -0.32 -4.92
C LYS A 40 15.77 0.24 -5.95
N ARG A 41 15.42 -0.53 -6.98
CA ARG A 41 14.38 -0.15 -7.94
C ARG A 41 13.01 -0.02 -7.29
N MET A 42 12.63 -0.96 -6.41
CA MET A 42 11.36 -0.89 -5.68
C MET A 42 11.34 0.28 -4.68
N GLU A 43 12.47 0.59 -4.04
CA GLU A 43 12.59 1.78 -3.19
C GLU A 43 12.37 3.07 -3.96
N MET A 44 12.92 3.13 -5.18
CA MET A 44 12.73 4.25 -6.09
C MET A 44 11.25 4.37 -6.48
N LEU A 45 10.61 3.27 -6.88
CA LEU A 45 9.18 3.24 -7.20
C LEU A 45 8.32 3.73 -6.02
N ILE A 46 8.57 3.23 -4.81
CA ILE A 46 7.84 3.67 -3.61
C ILE A 46 8.07 5.17 -3.34
N ALA A 47 9.29 5.67 -3.52
CA ALA A 47 9.59 7.08 -3.27
C ALA A 47 8.96 8.02 -4.31
N PHE A 48 8.91 7.61 -5.58
CA PHE A 48 8.36 8.42 -6.68
C PHE A 48 6.86 8.24 -6.90
N ALA A 49 6.25 7.18 -6.36
CA ALA A 49 4.83 6.89 -6.49
C ALA A 49 3.90 8.08 -6.19
N PRO A 50 4.13 8.91 -5.14
CA PRO A 50 3.29 10.07 -4.88
C PRO A 50 3.33 11.09 -6.03
N PHE A 51 4.50 11.37 -6.59
CA PHE A 51 4.67 12.33 -7.68
C PHE A 51 3.97 11.84 -8.95
N VAL A 52 4.18 10.57 -9.31
CA VAL A 52 3.51 9.95 -10.45
C VAL A 52 1.99 9.98 -10.25
N SER A 53 1.52 9.69 -9.04
CA SER A 53 0.09 9.75 -8.73
C SER A 53 -0.48 11.15 -8.93
N VAL A 54 0.18 12.21 -8.45
CA VAL A 54 -0.28 13.59 -8.62
C VAL A 54 -0.40 13.96 -10.11
N VAL A 55 0.59 13.59 -10.93
CA VAL A 55 0.58 13.86 -12.38
C VAL A 55 -0.58 13.12 -13.05
N VAL A 56 -0.72 11.82 -12.80
CA VAL A 56 -1.79 11.00 -13.39
C VAL A 56 -3.16 11.49 -12.94
N PHE A 57 -3.34 11.79 -11.65
CA PHE A 57 -4.57 12.35 -11.12
C PHE A 57 -4.91 13.71 -11.72
N SER A 58 -3.92 14.58 -11.90
CA SER A 58 -4.13 15.89 -12.52
C SER A 58 -4.63 15.74 -13.96
N ILE A 59 -4.04 14.82 -14.74
CA ILE A 59 -4.47 14.54 -16.11
C ILE A 59 -5.89 13.95 -16.13
N LEU A 60 -6.17 12.95 -15.29
CA LEU A 60 -7.50 12.35 -15.18
C LEU A 60 -8.55 13.38 -14.77
N PHE A 61 -8.20 14.29 -13.85
CA PHE A 61 -9.06 15.35 -13.35
C PHE A 61 -9.46 16.32 -14.47
N LEU A 62 -8.50 16.67 -15.33
CA LEU A 62 -8.72 17.58 -16.47
C LEU A 62 -9.53 16.94 -17.61
N THR A 63 -9.47 15.61 -17.77
CA THR A 63 -9.93 14.94 -19.00
C THR A 63 -11.17 14.05 -18.84
N VAL A 64 -11.29 13.30 -17.74
CA VAL A 64 -12.25 12.17 -17.63
C VAL A 64 -13.28 12.36 -16.49
N LEU A 65 -12.95 13.13 -15.47
CA LEU A 65 -13.63 13.18 -14.18
C LEU A 65 -14.87 14.11 -14.12
N LYS A 66 -15.55 14.37 -15.23
CA LYS A 66 -16.68 15.34 -15.30
C LYS A 66 -17.96 14.91 -14.57
N GLY A 67 -18.03 13.68 -14.06
CA GLY A 67 -19.09 13.21 -13.15
C GLY A 67 -18.51 12.15 -12.22
N GLN A 68 -19.07 12.03 -11.01
CA GLN A 68 -18.61 11.04 -10.02
C GLN A 68 -17.15 11.28 -9.56
N LEU A 69 -16.87 12.52 -9.13
CA LEU A 69 -15.52 12.92 -8.72
C LEU A 69 -15.09 12.27 -7.39
N ALA A 70 -16.00 12.26 -6.41
CA ALA A 70 -15.70 11.81 -5.05
C ALA A 70 -15.45 10.30 -4.97
N ASP A 71 -16.23 9.49 -5.69
CA ASP A 71 -16.05 8.04 -5.78
C ASP A 71 -14.78 7.66 -6.53
N ARG A 72 -14.48 8.32 -7.65
CA ARG A 72 -13.26 8.04 -8.43
C ARG A 72 -11.98 8.43 -7.70
N ILE A 73 -11.97 9.56 -7.00
CA ILE A 73 -10.79 9.97 -6.21
C ILE A 73 -10.60 9.03 -5.02
N SER A 74 -11.66 8.72 -4.29
CA SER A 74 -11.57 7.82 -3.13
C SER A 74 -11.20 6.39 -3.54
N HIS A 75 -11.71 5.91 -4.68
CA HIS A 75 -11.33 4.65 -5.32
C HIS A 75 -9.83 4.59 -5.56
N ALA A 76 -9.33 5.56 -6.31
CA ALA A 76 -7.96 5.57 -6.76
C ALA A 76 -6.98 5.79 -5.59
N LEU A 77 -7.35 6.54 -4.54
CA LEU A 77 -6.56 6.65 -3.31
C LEU A 77 -6.42 5.30 -2.59
N ILE A 78 -7.51 4.55 -2.44
CA ILE A 78 -7.48 3.24 -1.78
C ILE A 78 -6.67 2.24 -2.61
N VAL A 79 -6.91 2.17 -3.91
CA VAL A 79 -6.17 1.27 -4.82
C VAL A 79 -4.69 1.63 -4.85
N PHE A 80 -4.35 2.91 -4.91
CA PHE A 80 -2.97 3.39 -4.83
C PHE A 80 -2.29 3.00 -3.52
N SER A 81 -2.99 3.17 -2.38
CA SER A 81 -2.50 2.74 -1.07
C SER A 81 -2.15 1.26 -1.07
N LEU A 82 -3.07 0.41 -1.55
CA LEU A 82 -2.86 -1.03 -1.63
C LEU A 82 -1.66 -1.42 -2.49
N TRP A 83 -1.46 -0.75 -3.64
CA TRP A 83 -0.28 -0.95 -4.50
C TRP A 83 1.03 -0.59 -3.80
N ILE A 84 1.05 0.45 -2.98
CA ILE A 84 2.23 0.81 -2.20
C ILE A 84 2.54 -0.26 -1.14
N PHE A 85 1.53 -0.74 -0.40
CA PHE A 85 1.69 -1.85 0.55
C PHE A 85 2.19 -3.12 -0.14
N PHE A 86 1.59 -3.49 -1.27
CA PHE A 86 2.00 -4.64 -2.08
C PHE A 86 3.47 -4.56 -2.48
N THR A 87 3.86 -3.42 -3.08
CA THR A 87 5.25 -3.17 -3.50
C THR A 87 6.22 -3.27 -2.31
N TYR A 88 5.83 -2.77 -1.14
CA TYR A 88 6.63 -2.88 0.07
C TYR A 88 6.81 -4.34 0.54
N PHE A 89 5.76 -5.15 0.51
CA PHE A 89 5.87 -6.56 0.88
C PHE A 89 6.77 -7.33 -0.09
N ILE A 90 6.69 -7.07 -1.40
CA ILE A 90 7.58 -7.67 -2.41
C ILE A 90 9.03 -7.24 -2.16
N LYS A 91 9.28 -5.94 -1.93
CA LYS A 91 10.62 -5.43 -1.56
C LYS A 91 11.15 -6.15 -0.32
N THR A 92 10.33 -6.27 0.72
CA THR A 92 10.71 -6.87 1.99
C THR A 92 10.96 -8.39 1.84
N LEU A 93 10.17 -9.05 1.00
CA LEU A 93 10.38 -10.45 0.63
C LEU A 93 11.77 -10.63 0.02
N PHE A 94 12.14 -9.85 -1.00
CA PHE A 94 13.46 -9.94 -1.61
C PHE A 94 14.60 -9.56 -0.66
N GLY A 95 14.38 -8.57 0.20
CA GLY A 95 15.39 -8.14 1.17
C GLY A 95 15.71 -9.17 2.25
N TYR A 96 14.72 -9.96 2.68
CA TYR A 96 14.83 -10.75 3.91
C TYR A 96 14.31 -12.19 3.77
N TRP A 97 14.35 -12.75 2.55
CA TRP A 97 13.80 -14.07 2.23
C TRP A 97 14.33 -15.23 3.11
N LYS A 98 15.54 -15.09 3.69
CA LYS A 98 16.15 -16.08 4.59
C LYS A 98 15.48 -16.16 5.96
N ASN A 99 14.79 -15.11 6.39
CA ASN A 99 14.10 -15.10 7.68
C ASN A 99 12.68 -15.66 7.52
N LYS A 100 12.42 -16.84 8.10
CA LYS A 100 11.13 -17.54 7.98
C LYS A 100 9.92 -16.72 8.44
N ASN A 101 10.07 -15.93 9.50
CA ASN A 101 8.97 -15.12 10.04
C ASN A 101 8.61 -13.98 9.08
N ILE A 102 9.62 -13.28 8.56
CA ILE A 102 9.38 -12.23 7.56
C ILE A 102 8.85 -12.83 6.28
N LEU A 103 9.38 -13.96 5.83
CA LEU A 103 8.91 -14.67 4.63
C LEU A 103 7.41 -14.96 4.71
N LEU A 104 6.94 -15.52 5.83
CA LEU A 104 5.53 -15.81 6.03
C LEU A 104 4.69 -14.52 6.01
N VAL A 105 5.10 -13.51 6.77
CA VAL A 105 4.37 -12.24 6.86
C VAL A 105 4.29 -11.52 5.51
N THR A 106 5.39 -11.46 4.75
CA THR A 106 5.40 -10.81 3.44
C THR A 106 4.59 -11.62 2.43
N PHE A 107 4.64 -12.95 2.46
CA PHE A 107 3.84 -13.80 1.58
C PHE A 107 2.34 -13.63 1.83
N VAL A 108 1.90 -13.68 3.09
CA VAL A 108 0.50 -13.41 3.46
C VAL A 108 0.10 -11.99 3.09
N GLY A 109 0.97 -11.01 3.36
CA GLY A 109 0.76 -9.61 2.98
C GLY A 109 0.56 -9.42 1.49
N ILE A 110 1.36 -10.08 0.65
CA ILE A 110 1.27 -10.07 -0.82
C ILE A 110 -0.08 -10.64 -1.28
N LEU A 111 -0.45 -11.84 -0.83
CA LEU A 111 -1.70 -12.48 -1.25
C LEU A 111 -2.92 -11.65 -0.84
N LEU A 112 -2.93 -11.14 0.39
CA LEU A 112 -4.04 -10.35 0.91
C LEU A 112 -4.17 -9.01 0.19
N THR A 113 -3.07 -8.28 0.02
CA THR A 113 -3.08 -7.00 -0.72
C THR A 113 -3.47 -7.19 -2.18
N LEU A 114 -2.95 -8.23 -2.85
CA LEU A 114 -3.30 -8.54 -4.24
C LEU A 114 -4.78 -8.90 -4.40
N TYR A 115 -5.33 -9.69 -3.48
CA TYR A 115 -6.76 -10.00 -3.47
C TYR A 115 -7.61 -8.72 -3.42
N PHE A 116 -7.29 -7.78 -2.52
CA PHE A 116 -8.02 -6.52 -2.44
C PHE A 116 -7.81 -5.62 -3.66
N ILE A 117 -6.60 -5.59 -4.24
CA ILE A 117 -6.36 -4.87 -5.49
C ILE A 117 -7.27 -5.40 -6.59
N ILE A 118 -7.33 -6.72 -6.79
CA ILE A 118 -8.17 -7.33 -7.84
C ILE A 118 -9.65 -7.00 -7.61
N GLN A 119 -10.12 -7.10 -6.37
CA GLN A 119 -11.53 -6.83 -6.03
C GLN A 119 -11.90 -5.36 -6.19
N LEU A 120 -11.01 -4.45 -5.80
CA LEU A 120 -11.30 -3.02 -5.74
C LEU A 120 -10.85 -2.26 -6.99
N THR A 121 -10.04 -2.84 -7.88
CA THR A 121 -9.62 -2.16 -9.11
C THR A 121 -10.81 -1.81 -10.04
N PRO A 122 -11.80 -2.69 -10.26
CA PRO A 122 -13.00 -2.31 -10.99
C PRO A 122 -13.81 -1.27 -10.20
N LEU A 123 -14.08 -0.11 -10.81
CA LEU A 123 -14.80 0.99 -10.16
C LEU A 123 -16.20 0.55 -9.69
N ASP A 124 -16.90 -0.28 -10.46
CA ASP A 124 -18.23 -0.78 -10.09
C ASP A 124 -18.21 -1.62 -8.81
N ASN A 125 -17.18 -2.46 -8.64
CA ASN A 125 -17.01 -3.26 -7.43
C ASN A 125 -16.65 -2.36 -6.25
N TYR A 126 -15.75 -1.40 -6.44
CA TYR A 126 -15.44 -0.41 -5.41
C TYR A 126 -16.68 0.36 -4.96
N THR A 127 -17.48 0.85 -5.91
CA THR A 127 -18.68 1.62 -5.61
C THR A 127 -19.68 0.79 -4.81
N LYS A 128 -19.88 -0.48 -5.19
CA LYS A 128 -20.78 -1.42 -4.48
C LYS A 128 -20.25 -1.85 -3.10
N LEU A 129 -18.95 -2.05 -2.96
CA LEU A 129 -18.34 -2.60 -1.73
C LEU A 129 -18.00 -1.53 -0.71
N VAL A 130 -17.63 -0.33 -1.17
CA VAL A 130 -17.09 0.75 -0.35
C VAL A 130 -17.95 2.00 -0.48
N PHE A 131 -17.95 2.67 -1.65
CA PHE A 131 -18.46 4.04 -1.75
C PHE A 131 -19.94 4.18 -1.40
N LEU A 132 -20.83 3.31 -1.88
CA LEU A 132 -22.26 3.37 -1.55
C LEU A 132 -22.57 3.15 -0.06
N LYS A 133 -21.61 2.60 0.69
CA LYS A 133 -21.82 2.19 2.09
C LYS A 133 -21.27 3.19 3.09
N ILE A 134 -20.20 3.88 2.75
CA ILE A 134 -19.54 4.86 3.64
C ILE A 134 -19.37 6.24 3.02
N GLY A 135 -19.81 6.40 1.76
CA GLY A 135 -19.73 7.65 1.01
C GLY A 135 -18.32 8.23 1.02
N ASN A 136 -18.27 9.54 1.21
CA ASN A 136 -17.02 10.31 1.22
C ASN A 136 -16.06 9.90 2.35
N PHE A 137 -16.47 9.12 3.34
CA PHE A 137 -15.56 8.64 4.39
C PHE A 137 -14.49 7.68 3.83
N SER A 138 -14.75 7.03 2.69
CA SER A 138 -13.76 6.20 1.99
C SER A 138 -12.51 6.97 1.58
N PHE A 139 -12.66 8.26 1.28
CA PHE A 139 -11.56 9.17 0.98
C PHE A 139 -10.59 9.32 2.16
N ILE A 140 -11.15 9.47 3.36
CA ILE A 140 -10.36 9.62 4.60
C ILE A 140 -9.52 8.37 4.85
N ILE A 141 -10.09 7.18 4.63
CA ILE A 141 -9.38 5.90 4.81
C ILE A 141 -8.17 5.83 3.87
N GLY A 142 -8.34 6.18 2.60
CA GLY A 142 -7.23 6.22 1.64
C GLY A 142 -6.10 7.16 2.08
N ILE A 143 -6.44 8.38 2.51
CA ILE A 143 -5.46 9.34 3.03
C ILE A 143 -4.73 8.80 4.26
N VAL A 144 -5.47 8.26 5.23
CA VAL A 144 -4.88 7.70 6.46
C VAL A 144 -3.89 6.59 6.14
N LEU A 145 -4.22 5.69 5.21
CA LEU A 145 -3.33 4.61 4.77
C LEU A 145 -2.04 5.14 4.13
N ILE A 146 -2.14 6.17 3.27
CA ILE A 146 -0.98 6.81 2.64
C ILE A 146 -0.09 7.48 3.69
N ILE A 147 -0.67 8.29 4.57
CA ILE A 147 0.07 8.99 5.64
C ILE A 147 0.75 7.97 6.55
N LEU A 148 0.03 6.94 6.97
CA LEU A 148 0.55 5.86 7.80
C LEU A 148 1.73 5.18 7.12
N PHE A 149 1.60 4.84 5.84
CA PHE A 149 2.67 4.21 5.10
C PHE A 149 3.91 5.12 5.00
N TYR A 150 3.77 6.34 4.48
CA TYR A 150 4.93 7.20 4.20
C TYR A 150 5.61 7.73 5.46
N SER A 151 4.85 8.07 6.51
CA SER A 151 5.43 8.49 7.80
C SER A 151 6.34 7.40 8.36
N ASN A 152 5.88 6.15 8.37
CA ASN A 152 6.64 5.02 8.86
C ASN A 152 7.79 4.65 7.91
N TYR A 153 7.55 4.62 6.60
CA TYR A 153 8.55 4.28 5.60
C TYR A 153 9.74 5.26 5.61
N LEU A 154 9.46 6.57 5.66
CA LEU A 154 10.49 7.61 5.73
C LEU A 154 11.23 7.60 7.06
N HIS A 155 10.53 7.34 8.17
CA HIS A 155 11.15 7.16 9.47
C HIS A 155 12.18 6.03 9.43
N LYS A 156 11.81 4.84 8.91
CA LYS A 156 12.76 3.74 8.72
C LYS A 156 13.94 4.12 7.83
N ARG A 157 13.71 4.84 6.72
CA ARG A 157 14.80 5.26 5.82
C ARG A 157 15.82 6.14 6.55
N LYS A 158 15.36 7.06 7.40
CA LYS A 158 16.24 7.94 8.19
C LYS A 158 17.10 7.17 9.20
N PHE A 159 16.51 6.22 9.94
CA PHE A 159 17.25 5.40 10.91
C PHE A 159 18.12 4.31 10.28
N GLY A 160 17.76 3.80 9.10
CA GLY A 160 18.58 2.85 8.34
C GLY A 160 19.91 3.43 7.87
N PHE A 161 19.94 4.71 7.50
CA PHE A 161 21.18 5.43 7.16
C PHE A 161 22.05 5.73 8.39
N ALA A 162 21.45 5.97 9.56
CA ALA A 162 22.19 6.30 10.78
C ALA A 162 22.99 5.12 11.38
N ARG A 163 22.78 3.88 10.94
CA ARG A 163 23.56 2.69 11.37
C ARG A 163 24.70 2.29 10.42
N VAL A 164 24.87 2.99 9.31
CA VAL A 164 25.86 2.66 8.27
C VAL A 164 27.02 3.68 8.24
N ASN A 165 26.98 4.70 9.10
CA ASN A 165 28.05 5.68 9.30
C ASN A 165 28.79 5.44 10.62
#